data_AF-A0A971GMI6-F1
#
_entry.id   AF-A0A971GMI6-F1
#
_cell.length_a   1.000
_cell.length_b   1.000
_cell.length_c   1.000
_cell.angle_alpha   90.00
_cell.angle_beta   90.00
_cell.angle_gamma   90.00
#
_symmetry.space_group_name_H-M   'P 1'
#
loop_
_entity.id
_entity.type
_entity.pdbx_description
1 polymer ?
#
loop_
_entity_poly.entity_id
_entity_poly.type
_entity_poly.pdbx_seq_one_letter_code
_entity_poly.pdbx_strand_id
1 'polypeptide(L)'
;MKKSLSLIIILVVATLSCKKTIESEQKAWEINIRRANQLSIEYPNFSQLIREQIDAAELIMNESSSITDEKAKISKMAEANVQIMKGFIRNLENIKSIKTDIRKKAIEARGLKALYNEMTMINHAISDSERTIMESDLKVKTAVNTCTEADALTGLILTDLKNAESNLDRAIAVIKDRESAEKAKIEETQKQLIDNTAAKEKAEAPVICKYCGTYNLASALTCKGCGASLK
;
A
#
# COMPACT_ATOMS: atom_id res chain seq x y z
N MET A 1 -30.16 0.09 53.00
CA MET A 1 -30.40 0.51 51.60
C MET A 1 -29.11 1.02 50.98
N LYS A 2 -28.51 0.27 50.06
CA LYS A 2 -28.06 0.71 48.73
C LYS A 2 -27.13 -0.35 48.17
N LYS A 3 -27.55 -0.88 47.03
CA LYS A 3 -26.95 -1.96 46.26
C LYS A 3 -25.74 -1.39 45.51
N SER A 4 -24.66 -2.16 45.42
CA SER A 4 -23.58 -1.91 44.46
C SER A 4 -23.09 -3.25 43.93
N LEU A 5 -23.87 -3.79 43.00
CA LEU A 5 -23.52 -4.95 42.19
C LEU A 5 -22.53 -4.46 41.12
N SER A 6 -21.23 -4.65 41.32
CA SER A 6 -20.22 -4.35 40.30
C SER A 6 -20.21 -5.47 39.26
N LEU A 7 -20.92 -5.25 38.15
CA LEU A 7 -20.72 -5.98 36.90
C LEU A 7 -19.37 -5.55 36.31
N ILE A 8 -18.39 -6.47 36.32
CA ILE A 8 -17.19 -6.34 35.49
C ILE A 8 -17.58 -6.84 34.10
N ILE A 9 -17.84 -5.91 33.19
CA ILE A 9 -18.01 -6.16 31.76
C ILE A 9 -16.62 -6.48 31.20
N ILE A 10 -16.39 -7.75 30.88
CA ILE A 10 -15.25 -8.16 30.07
C ILE A 10 -15.51 -7.67 28.64
N LEU A 11 -14.86 -6.58 28.28
CA LEU A 11 -14.81 -6.06 26.92
C LEU A 11 -13.95 -7.01 26.07
N VAL A 12 -14.56 -8.05 25.52
CA VAL A 12 -13.96 -8.87 24.46
C VAL A 12 -13.84 -7.98 23.22
N VAL A 13 -12.64 -7.49 22.96
CA VAL A 13 -12.28 -6.86 21.69
C VAL A 13 -12.32 -7.96 20.63
N ALA A 14 -13.49 -8.13 20.01
CA ALA A 14 -13.67 -8.98 18.85
C ALA A 14 -12.94 -8.34 17.67
N THR A 15 -11.81 -8.91 17.30
CA THR A 15 -11.20 -8.70 15.99
C THR A 15 -12.27 -8.98 14.92
N LEU A 16 -12.58 -7.97 14.11
CA LEU A 16 -13.50 -8.02 12.97
C LEU A 16 -12.98 -8.98 11.87
N SER A 17 -12.97 -10.29 12.12
CA SER A 17 -13.04 -11.26 11.05
C SER A 17 -14.52 -11.45 10.75
N CYS A 18 -14.97 -11.14 9.52
CA CYS A 18 -16.29 -11.55 9.07
C CYS A 18 -16.43 -13.06 9.34
N LYS A 19 -17.27 -13.44 10.32
CA LYS A 19 -17.60 -14.85 10.53
C LYS A 19 -18.26 -15.35 9.25
N LYS A 20 -17.77 -16.46 8.71
CA LYS A 20 -18.42 -17.12 7.58
C LYS A 20 -19.80 -17.61 8.03
N THR A 21 -20.84 -17.01 7.46
CA THR A 21 -22.25 -17.38 7.61
C THR A 21 -22.84 -17.70 6.24
N ILE A 22 -23.98 -18.39 6.20
CA ILE A 22 -24.74 -18.62 4.96
C ILE A 22 -25.00 -17.29 4.24
N GLU A 23 -25.42 -16.25 4.97
CA GLU A 23 -25.66 -14.91 4.42
C GLU A 23 -24.39 -14.31 3.78
N SER A 24 -23.25 -14.44 4.45
CA SER A 24 -21.99 -13.91 3.92
C SER A 24 -21.54 -14.64 2.65
N GLU A 25 -21.72 -15.97 2.58
CA GLU A 25 -21.37 -16.76 1.40
C GLU A 25 -22.34 -16.52 0.24
N GLN A 26 -23.63 -16.29 0.53
CA GLN A 26 -24.63 -15.88 -0.45
C GLN A 26 -24.31 -14.50 -1.04
N LYS A 27 -23.90 -13.54 -0.20
CA LYS A 27 -23.48 -12.22 -0.66
C LYS A 27 -22.20 -12.30 -1.51
N ALA A 28 -21.25 -13.14 -1.11
CA ALA A 28 -20.04 -13.39 -1.90
C ALA A 28 -20.39 -13.98 -3.27
N TRP A 29 -21.35 -14.91 -3.31
CA TRP A 29 -21.86 -15.51 -4.55
C TRP A 29 -22.41 -14.46 -5.52
N GLU A 30 -23.31 -13.59 -5.06
CA GLU A 30 -23.87 -12.52 -5.89
C GLU A 30 -22.81 -11.56 -6.44
N ILE A 31 -21.81 -11.23 -5.61
CA ILE A 31 -20.68 -10.39 -6.01
C ILE A 31 -19.84 -11.10 -7.07
N ASN A 32 -19.50 -12.38 -6.86
CA ASN A 32 -18.66 -13.16 -7.77
C ASN A 32 -19.33 -13.36 -9.14
N ILE A 33 -20.62 -13.68 -9.17
CA ILE A 33 -21.40 -13.78 -10.41
C ILE A 33 -21.41 -12.45 -11.16
N ARG A 34 -21.69 -11.34 -10.46
CA ARG A 34 -21.67 -10.01 -11.08
C ARG A 34 -20.31 -9.68 -11.68
N ARG A 35 -19.22 -9.98 -10.95
CA ARG A 35 -17.85 -9.77 -11.42
C ARG A 35 -17.52 -10.62 -12.63
N ALA A 36 -17.82 -11.92 -12.59
CA ALA A 36 -17.58 -12.83 -13.71
C ALA A 36 -18.34 -12.37 -14.96
N ASN A 37 -19.60 -11.97 -14.82
CA ASN A 37 -20.39 -11.41 -15.92
C ASN A 37 -19.80 -10.11 -16.47
N GLN A 38 -19.33 -9.21 -15.61
CA GLN A 38 -18.63 -8.00 -16.04
C GLN A 38 -17.36 -8.34 -16.82
N LEU A 39 -16.57 -9.30 -16.34
CA LEU A 39 -15.37 -9.77 -17.04
C LEU A 39 -15.70 -10.39 -18.40
N SER A 40 -16.83 -11.08 -18.53
CA SER A 40 -17.30 -11.64 -19.80
C SER A 40 -17.57 -10.56 -20.85
N ILE A 41 -18.04 -9.38 -20.42
CA ILE A 41 -18.24 -8.21 -21.28
C ILE A 41 -16.91 -7.54 -21.62
N GLU A 42 -16.02 -7.37 -20.62
CA GLU A 42 -14.71 -6.72 -20.79
C GLU A 42 -13.75 -7.55 -21.64
N TYR A 43 -13.87 -8.87 -21.62
CA TYR A 43 -13.00 -9.82 -22.30
C TYR A 43 -13.80 -10.82 -23.16
N PRO A 44 -14.33 -10.41 -24.32
CA PRO A 44 -15.25 -11.23 -25.12
C PRO A 44 -14.70 -12.61 -25.53
N ASN A 45 -13.39 -12.71 -25.78
CA ASN A 45 -12.74 -13.97 -26.14
C ASN A 45 -12.66 -15.00 -25.00
N PHE A 46 -12.92 -14.58 -23.77
CA PHE A 46 -13.02 -15.45 -22.60
C PHE A 46 -14.48 -15.72 -22.22
N SER A 47 -15.44 -15.04 -22.85
CA SER A 47 -16.86 -15.03 -22.43
C SER A 47 -17.48 -16.43 -22.34
N GLN A 48 -17.16 -17.31 -23.29
CA GLN A 48 -17.64 -18.70 -23.28
C GLN A 48 -17.08 -19.46 -22.08
N LEU A 49 -15.76 -19.42 -21.87
CA LEU A 49 -15.10 -20.11 -20.76
C LEU A 49 -15.57 -19.57 -19.40
N ILE A 50 -15.85 -18.26 -19.32
CA ILE A 50 -16.41 -17.65 -18.11
C ILE A 50 -17.80 -18.21 -17.81
N ARG A 51 -18.67 -18.34 -18.83
CA ARG A 51 -20.00 -18.94 -18.67
C ARG A 51 -19.88 -20.40 -18.22
N GLU A 52 -19.03 -21.19 -18.86
CA GLU A 52 -18.81 -22.59 -18.48
C GLU A 52 -18.34 -22.73 -17.02
N GLN A 53 -17.49 -21.81 -16.54
CA GLN A 53 -17.04 -21.80 -15.15
C GLN A 53 -18.12 -21.33 -14.17
N ILE A 54 -18.99 -20.40 -14.56
CA ILE A 54 -20.19 -20.02 -13.81
C ILE A 54 -21.13 -21.22 -13.68
N ASP A 55 -21.45 -21.89 -14.78
CA ASP A 55 -22.35 -23.06 -14.80
C ASP A 55 -21.80 -24.17 -13.88
N ALA A 56 -20.49 -24.44 -13.96
CA ALA A 56 -19.85 -25.42 -13.08
C ALA A 56 -19.93 -25.02 -11.59
N ALA A 57 -19.82 -23.73 -11.27
CA ALA A 57 -19.96 -23.26 -9.90
C ALA A 57 -21.42 -23.27 -9.42
N GLU A 58 -22.39 -23.02 -10.31
CA GLU A 58 -23.83 -23.07 -10.01
C GLU A 58 -24.25 -24.48 -9.59
N LEU A 59 -23.71 -25.52 -10.23
CA LEU A 59 -23.93 -26.90 -9.80
C LEU A 59 -23.50 -27.13 -8.34
N ILE A 60 -22.30 -26.68 -7.98
CA ILE A 60 -21.78 -26.78 -6.59
C ILE A 60 -22.64 -25.96 -5.62
N MET A 61 -23.05 -24.76 -6.02
CA MET A 61 -23.91 -23.88 -5.22
C MET A 61 -25.27 -24.54 -4.96
N ASN A 62 -25.87 -25.15 -5.97
CA ASN A 62 -27.14 -25.84 -5.88
C ASN A 62 -27.07 -27.08 -4.99
N GLU A 63 -25.96 -27.83 -5.01
CA GLU A 63 -25.74 -28.95 -4.07
C GLU A 63 -25.82 -28.51 -2.60
N SER A 64 -25.41 -27.27 -2.28
CA SER A 64 -25.48 -26.74 -0.91
C SER A 64 -26.91 -26.62 -0.37
N SER A 65 -27.91 -26.48 -1.25
CA SER A 65 -29.32 -26.32 -0.86
C SER A 65 -29.85 -27.54 -0.10
N SER A 66 -29.34 -28.73 -0.42
CA SER A 66 -29.75 -30.01 0.15
C SER A 66 -29.01 -30.37 1.44
N ILE A 67 -28.03 -29.55 1.86
CA ILE A 67 -27.24 -29.81 3.07
C ILE A 67 -27.94 -29.22 4.30
N THR A 68 -28.27 -30.07 5.27
CA THR A 68 -28.89 -29.65 6.53
C THR A 68 -27.88 -29.14 7.56
N ASP A 69 -26.68 -29.73 7.61
CA ASP A 69 -25.62 -29.27 8.51
C ASP A 69 -25.10 -27.90 8.06
N GLU A 70 -25.23 -26.90 8.94
CA GLU A 70 -24.93 -25.50 8.61
C GLU A 70 -23.46 -25.30 8.23
N LYS A 71 -22.53 -25.96 8.94
CA LYS A 71 -21.10 -25.82 8.67
C LYS A 71 -20.72 -26.44 7.32
N ALA A 72 -21.24 -27.62 7.01
CA ALA A 72 -21.06 -28.28 5.73
C ALA A 72 -21.69 -27.45 4.59
N LYS A 73 -22.86 -26.85 4.83
CA LYS A 73 -23.51 -25.96 3.85
C LYS A 73 -22.65 -24.74 3.54
N ILE A 74 -22.16 -24.05 4.57
CA ILE A 74 -21.23 -22.91 4.43
C ILE A 74 -19.98 -23.33 3.65
N SER A 75 -19.41 -24.49 3.97
CA SER A 75 -18.23 -25.01 3.26
C SER A 75 -18.50 -25.25 1.78
N LYS A 76 -19.69 -25.79 1.43
CA LYS A 76 -20.07 -26.07 0.04
C LYS A 76 -20.35 -24.79 -0.75
N MET A 77 -21.00 -23.81 -0.14
CA MET A 77 -21.17 -22.47 -0.73
C MET A 77 -19.80 -21.80 -0.97
N ALA A 78 -18.88 -21.91 -0.01
CA ALA A 78 -17.52 -21.39 -0.17
C ALA A 78 -16.76 -22.08 -1.31
N GLU A 79 -16.94 -23.38 -1.50
CA GLU A 79 -16.39 -24.13 -2.65
C GLU A 79 -16.89 -23.55 -3.98
N ALA A 80 -18.20 -23.28 -4.09
CA ALA A 80 -18.79 -22.66 -5.27
C ALA A 80 -18.22 -21.25 -5.53
N ASN A 81 -18.07 -20.44 -4.47
CA ASN A 81 -17.45 -19.11 -4.56
C ASN A 81 -16.00 -19.17 -5.05
N VAL A 82 -15.21 -20.12 -4.56
CA VAL A 82 -13.84 -20.35 -5.04
C VAL A 82 -13.85 -20.83 -6.49
N GLN A 83 -14.80 -21.70 -6.87
CA GLN A 83 -14.92 -22.23 -8.21
C GLN A 83 -15.16 -21.13 -9.26
N ILE A 84 -15.98 -20.11 -8.97
CA ILE A 84 -16.15 -18.96 -9.90
C ILE A 84 -14.82 -18.24 -10.10
N MET A 85 -14.12 -17.90 -9.01
CA MET A 85 -12.99 -16.97 -9.06
C MET A 85 -11.63 -17.65 -9.22
N LYS A 86 -11.54 -18.97 -9.41
CA LYS A 86 -10.24 -19.64 -9.60
C LYS A 86 -9.66 -19.38 -11.00
N GLY A 87 -8.35 -19.54 -11.11
CA GLY A 87 -7.63 -19.50 -12.39
C GLY A 87 -7.76 -18.16 -13.11
N PHE A 88 -8.10 -18.23 -14.40
CA PHE A 88 -8.03 -17.13 -15.34
C PHE A 88 -9.00 -16.01 -15.00
N ILE A 89 -10.15 -16.30 -14.37
CA ILE A 89 -11.11 -15.25 -13.93
C ILE A 89 -10.45 -14.31 -12.92
N ARG A 90 -9.77 -14.84 -11.90
CA ARG A 90 -8.99 -14.01 -10.95
C ARG A 90 -7.79 -13.35 -11.61
N ASN A 91 -7.15 -13.99 -12.58
CA ASN A 91 -6.07 -13.34 -13.32
C ASN A 91 -6.58 -12.13 -14.11
N LEU A 92 -7.74 -12.21 -14.78
CA LEU A 92 -8.36 -11.09 -15.49
C LEU A 92 -8.69 -9.91 -14.56
N GLU A 93 -9.20 -10.18 -13.35
CA GLU A 93 -9.41 -9.16 -12.31
C GLU A 93 -8.09 -8.50 -11.90
N ASN A 94 -7.06 -9.31 -11.64
CA ASN A 94 -5.75 -8.81 -11.24
C ASN A 94 -5.07 -7.99 -12.37
N ILE A 95 -5.20 -8.41 -13.63
CA ILE A 95 -4.69 -7.66 -14.78
C ILE A 95 -5.27 -6.25 -14.79
N LYS A 96 -6.58 -6.09 -14.55
CA LYS A 96 -7.22 -4.77 -14.46
C LYS A 96 -6.68 -3.92 -13.30
N SER A 97 -6.51 -4.54 -12.13
CA SER A 97 -5.95 -3.86 -10.95
C SER A 97 -4.53 -3.36 -11.22
N ILE A 98 -3.63 -4.23 -11.68
CA ILE A 98 -2.23 -3.89 -11.90
C ILE A 98 -2.08 -2.83 -12.99
N LYS A 99 -2.84 -2.91 -14.10
CA LYS A 99 -2.84 -1.83 -15.11
C LYS A 99 -3.23 -0.47 -14.51
N THR A 100 -4.17 -0.47 -13.57
CA THR A 100 -4.61 0.75 -12.87
C THR A 100 -3.49 1.28 -11.96
N ASP A 101 -2.84 0.40 -11.23
CA ASP A 101 -1.80 0.78 -10.28
C ASP A 101 -0.52 1.24 -10.98
N ILE A 102 -0.10 0.58 -12.07
CA ILE A 102 0.96 1.05 -12.96
C ILE A 102 0.67 2.47 -13.46
N ARG A 103 -0.56 2.74 -13.95
CA ARG A 103 -0.93 4.09 -14.44
C ARG A 103 -0.83 5.15 -13.34
N LYS A 104 -1.29 4.84 -12.13
CA LYS A 104 -1.16 5.74 -10.97
C LYS A 104 0.30 5.99 -10.63
N LYS A 105 1.12 4.94 -10.54
CA LYS A 105 2.55 5.03 -10.26
C LYS A 105 3.30 5.81 -11.34
N ALA A 106 2.91 5.67 -12.61
CA ALA A 106 3.50 6.43 -13.71
C ALA A 106 3.17 7.92 -13.61
N ILE A 107 1.99 8.28 -13.13
CA ILE A 107 1.63 9.69 -12.84
C ILE A 107 2.45 10.21 -11.66
N GLU A 108 2.53 9.43 -10.58
CA GLU A 108 3.33 9.77 -9.40
C GLU A 108 4.81 9.98 -9.78
N ALA A 109 5.39 9.04 -10.51
CA ALA A 109 6.76 9.08 -10.99
C ALA A 109 7.09 10.35 -11.78
N ARG A 110 6.18 10.79 -12.65
CA ARG A 110 6.32 12.05 -13.41
C ARG A 110 6.30 13.29 -12.52
N GLY A 111 5.71 13.21 -11.34
CA GLY A 111 5.65 14.31 -10.37
C GLY A 111 6.85 14.39 -9.42
N LEU A 112 7.76 13.41 -9.44
CA LEU A 112 8.94 13.38 -8.57
C LEU A 112 10.00 14.39 -9.02
N LYS A 113 10.79 14.93 -8.08
CA LYS A 113 11.89 15.85 -8.40
C LYS A 113 13.16 15.06 -8.71
N ALA A 114 13.10 14.27 -9.79
CA ALA A 114 14.22 13.47 -10.27
C ALA A 114 15.41 14.36 -10.68
N LEU A 115 16.62 13.93 -10.32
CA LEU A 115 17.85 14.52 -10.85
C LEU A 115 18.08 14.10 -12.31
N TYR A 116 18.95 14.83 -13.02
CA TYR A 116 19.24 14.56 -14.44
C TYR A 116 19.64 13.10 -14.71
N ASN A 117 20.48 12.51 -13.85
CA ASN A 117 20.91 11.12 -13.95
C ASN A 117 19.82 10.09 -13.59
N GLU A 118 18.78 10.50 -12.84
CA GLU A 118 17.64 9.66 -12.45
C GLU A 118 16.52 9.70 -13.50
N MET A 119 16.41 10.81 -14.25
CA MET A 119 15.37 11.01 -15.28
C MET A 119 15.36 9.91 -16.33
N THR A 120 16.54 9.47 -16.80
CA THR A 120 16.62 8.40 -17.81
C THR A 120 16.06 7.09 -17.28
N MET A 121 16.39 6.72 -16.04
CA MET A 121 15.90 5.49 -15.41
C MET A 121 14.38 5.52 -15.24
N ILE A 122 13.84 6.61 -14.66
CA ILE A 122 12.39 6.69 -14.40
C ILE A 122 11.57 6.78 -15.69
N ASN A 123 12.05 7.54 -16.70
CA ASN A 123 11.39 7.60 -18.00
C ASN A 123 11.40 6.24 -18.71
N HIS A 124 12.50 5.50 -18.61
CA HIS A 124 12.58 4.15 -19.16
C HIS A 124 11.59 3.22 -18.46
N ALA A 125 11.53 3.21 -17.12
CA ALA A 125 10.60 2.39 -16.38
C ALA A 125 9.12 2.72 -16.68
N ILE A 126 8.79 4.01 -16.82
CA ILE A 126 7.44 4.46 -17.25
C ILE A 126 7.13 3.93 -18.65
N SER A 127 8.02 4.15 -19.62
CA SER A 127 7.81 3.74 -21.01
C SER A 127 7.68 2.22 -21.15
N ASP A 128 8.52 1.46 -20.44
CA ASP A 128 8.45 0.00 -20.39
C ASP A 128 7.11 -0.49 -19.82
N SER A 129 6.63 0.18 -18.77
CA SER A 129 5.34 -0.14 -18.16
C SER A 129 4.16 0.17 -19.08
N GLU A 130 4.17 1.32 -19.76
CA GLU A 130 3.14 1.70 -20.73
C GLU A 130 3.10 0.75 -21.93
N ARG A 131 4.27 0.36 -22.43
CA ARG A 131 4.42 -0.66 -23.48
C ARG A 131 3.85 -2.00 -23.02
N THR A 132 4.18 -2.44 -21.81
CA THR A 132 3.68 -3.70 -21.24
C THR A 132 2.15 -3.69 -21.08
N ILE A 133 1.56 -2.56 -20.68
CA ILE A 133 0.11 -2.38 -20.67
C ILE A 133 -0.47 -2.56 -22.08
N MET A 134 0.10 -1.89 -23.08
CA MET A 134 -0.37 -1.99 -24.47
C MET A 134 -0.28 -3.44 -25.00
N GLU A 135 0.85 -4.11 -24.75
CA GLU A 135 1.04 -5.52 -25.13
C GLU A 135 0.05 -6.44 -24.41
N SER A 136 -0.26 -6.17 -23.13
CA SER A 136 -1.28 -6.92 -22.40
C SER A 136 -2.67 -6.76 -23.02
N ASP A 137 -3.04 -5.54 -23.45
CA ASP A 137 -4.33 -5.24 -24.08
C ASP A 137 -4.45 -5.90 -25.47
N LEU A 138 -3.32 -6.18 -26.13
CA LEU A 138 -3.27 -6.99 -27.35
C LEU A 138 -3.37 -8.49 -27.05
N LYS A 139 -2.59 -8.99 -26.08
CA LYS A 139 -2.56 -10.42 -25.71
C LYS A 139 -3.91 -10.93 -25.20
N VAL A 140 -4.68 -10.12 -24.46
CA VAL A 140 -6.04 -10.52 -24.02
C VAL A 140 -7.03 -10.67 -25.20
N LYS A 141 -6.68 -10.23 -26.40
CA LYS A 141 -7.49 -10.43 -27.61
C LYS A 141 -7.15 -11.73 -28.34
N THR A 142 -6.19 -12.51 -27.85
CA THR A 142 -5.92 -13.84 -28.37
C THR A 142 -7.08 -14.78 -28.04
N ALA A 143 -7.53 -15.55 -29.03
CA ALA A 143 -8.57 -16.55 -28.82
C ALA A 143 -8.04 -17.68 -27.94
N VAL A 144 -8.87 -18.12 -26.99
CA VAL A 144 -8.60 -19.25 -26.09
C VAL A 144 -9.81 -20.17 -26.11
N ASN A 145 -9.58 -21.48 -26.14
CA ASN A 145 -10.64 -22.48 -26.30
C ASN A 145 -10.77 -23.40 -25.08
N THR A 146 -9.81 -23.34 -24.15
CA THR A 146 -9.84 -24.15 -22.93
C THR A 146 -9.46 -23.32 -21.71
N CYS A 147 -9.91 -23.74 -20.53
CA CYS A 147 -9.51 -23.11 -19.26
C CYS A 147 -7.99 -23.13 -19.06
N THR A 148 -7.30 -24.19 -19.50
CA THR A 148 -5.84 -24.30 -19.39
C THR A 148 -5.11 -23.27 -20.26
N GLU A 149 -5.58 -23.06 -21.50
CA GLU A 149 -5.05 -22.00 -22.38
C GLU A 149 -5.32 -20.61 -21.80
N ALA A 150 -6.53 -20.38 -21.27
CA ALA A 150 -6.89 -19.13 -20.62
C ALA A 150 -6.02 -18.86 -19.38
N ASP A 151 -5.78 -19.87 -18.56
CA ASP A 151 -4.89 -19.81 -17.39
C ASP A 151 -3.47 -19.46 -17.79
N ALA A 152 -2.92 -20.15 -18.79
CA ALA A 152 -1.56 -19.93 -19.27
C ALA A 152 -1.38 -18.51 -19.84
N LEU A 153 -2.31 -18.07 -20.69
CA LEU A 153 -2.28 -16.74 -21.30
C LEU A 153 -2.39 -15.64 -20.25
N THR A 154 -3.40 -15.71 -19.39
CA THR A 154 -3.62 -14.69 -18.35
C THR A 154 -2.52 -14.69 -17.30
N GLY A 155 -1.95 -15.86 -16.98
CA GLY A 155 -0.80 -15.98 -16.09
C GLY A 155 0.47 -15.33 -16.65
N LEU A 156 0.74 -15.51 -17.94
CA LEU A 156 1.85 -14.84 -18.64
C LEU A 156 1.67 -13.31 -18.60
N ILE A 157 0.50 -12.83 -19.01
CA ILE A 157 0.18 -11.38 -19.00
C ILE A 157 0.34 -10.79 -17.60
N LEU A 158 -0.14 -11.49 -16.58
CA LEU A 158 -0.05 -11.05 -15.20
C LEU A 158 1.41 -10.97 -14.72
N THR A 159 2.25 -11.91 -15.15
CA THR A 159 3.68 -11.92 -14.81
C THR A 159 4.40 -10.74 -15.44
N ASP A 160 4.15 -10.47 -16.73
CA ASP A 160 4.74 -9.33 -17.44
C ASP A 160 4.37 -8.01 -16.75
N LEU A 161 3.08 -7.83 -16.43
CA LEU A 161 2.58 -6.63 -15.73
C LEU A 161 3.19 -6.46 -14.33
N LYS A 162 3.30 -7.54 -13.54
CA LYS A 162 3.92 -7.49 -12.20
C LYS A 162 5.41 -7.11 -12.27
N ASN A 163 6.12 -7.62 -13.26
CA ASN A 163 7.53 -7.27 -13.46
C ASN A 163 7.68 -5.79 -13.83
N ALA A 164 6.84 -5.28 -14.73
CA ALA A 164 6.81 -3.86 -15.07
C ALA A 164 6.47 -2.98 -13.86
N GLU A 165 5.45 -3.34 -13.08
CA GLU A 165 5.09 -2.65 -11.84
C GLU A 165 6.25 -2.61 -10.85
N SER A 166 6.91 -3.75 -10.61
CA SER A 166 8.07 -3.84 -9.72
C SER A 166 9.26 -3.00 -10.21
N ASN A 167 9.50 -2.95 -11.53
CA ASN A 167 10.54 -2.11 -12.11
C ASN A 167 10.26 -0.63 -11.87
N LEU A 168 9.01 -0.21 -12.08
CA LEU A 168 8.58 1.17 -11.84
C LEU A 168 8.67 1.54 -10.35
N ASP A 169 8.29 0.63 -9.45
CA ASP A 169 8.41 0.83 -8.00
C ASP A 169 9.84 1.03 -7.56
N ARG A 170 10.78 0.23 -8.08
CA ARG A 170 12.20 0.40 -7.79
C ARG A 170 12.72 1.76 -8.27
N ALA A 171 12.32 2.18 -9.46
CA ALA A 171 12.73 3.48 -9.99
C ALA A 171 12.18 4.66 -9.15
N ILE A 172 10.93 4.57 -8.69
CA ILE A 172 10.31 5.54 -7.77
C ILE A 172 11.03 5.55 -6.43
N ALA A 173 11.33 4.38 -5.87
CA ALA A 173 11.97 4.25 -4.56
C ALA A 173 13.35 4.93 -4.52
N VAL A 174 14.17 4.74 -5.56
CA VAL A 174 15.49 5.39 -5.66
C VAL A 174 15.40 6.92 -5.49
N ILE A 175 14.44 7.55 -6.17
CA ILE A 175 14.28 9.01 -6.12
C ILE A 175 13.77 9.43 -4.73
N LYS A 176 12.77 8.73 -4.18
CA LYS A 176 12.21 9.03 -2.86
C LYS A 176 13.21 8.84 -1.73
N ASP A 177 14.03 7.80 -1.80
CA ASP A 177 15.05 7.51 -0.80
C ASP A 177 16.13 8.61 -0.80
N ARG A 178 16.54 9.07 -1.99
CA ARG A 178 17.42 10.23 -2.10
C ARG A 178 16.78 11.49 -1.53
N GLU A 179 15.55 11.82 -1.92
CA GLU A 179 14.85 13.01 -1.41
C GLU A 179 14.73 12.99 0.12
N SER A 180 14.43 11.82 0.68
CA SER A 180 14.35 11.61 2.12
C SER A 180 15.71 11.78 2.81
N ALA A 181 16.77 11.23 2.23
CA ALA A 181 18.13 11.37 2.74
C ALA A 181 18.62 12.84 2.68
N GLU A 182 18.28 13.56 1.61
CA GLU A 182 18.62 14.99 1.49
C GLU A 182 17.87 15.83 2.51
N LYS A 183 16.57 15.57 2.70
CA LYS A 183 15.77 16.23 3.73
C LYS A 183 16.36 16.01 5.13
N ALA A 184 16.74 14.77 5.45
CA ALA A 184 17.36 14.46 6.74
C ALA A 184 18.68 15.22 6.96
N LYS A 185 19.53 15.33 5.94
CA LYS A 185 20.77 16.13 6.02
C LYS A 185 20.52 17.61 6.24
N ILE A 186 19.51 18.17 5.58
CA ILE A 186 19.11 19.58 5.76
C ILE A 186 18.63 19.80 7.20
N GLU A 187 17.76 18.94 7.72
CA GLU A 187 17.26 19.02 9.09
C GLU A 187 18.38 18.90 10.12
N GLU A 188 19.33 17.98 9.91
CA GLU A 188 20.51 17.83 10.77
C GLU A 188 21.40 19.08 10.74
N THR A 189 21.67 19.61 9.55
CA THR A 189 22.48 20.83 9.38
C THR A 189 21.82 22.03 10.06
N GLN A 190 20.50 22.19 9.91
CA GLN A 190 19.75 23.26 10.58
C GLN A 190 19.82 23.14 12.10
N LYS A 191 19.68 21.92 12.64
CA LYS A 191 19.81 21.67 14.07
C LYS A 191 21.20 22.02 14.58
N GLN A 192 22.25 21.59 13.89
CA GLN A 192 23.63 21.92 14.26
C GLN A 192 23.89 23.43 14.25
N LEU A 193 23.34 24.17 13.27
CA LEU A 193 23.45 25.63 13.21
C LEU A 193 22.75 26.30 14.41
N ILE A 194 21.56 25.83 14.78
CA ILE A 194 20.83 26.33 15.94
C ILE A 194 21.61 26.05 17.23
N ASP A 195 22.08 24.82 17.42
CA ASP A 195 22.83 24.40 18.62
C ASP A 195 24.14 25.19 18.75
N ASN A 196 24.88 25.37 17.65
CA ASN A 196 26.11 26.16 17.64
C ASN A 196 25.84 27.65 17.94
N THR A 197 24.75 28.20 17.41
CA THR A 197 24.36 29.60 17.69
C THR A 197 24.00 29.78 19.16
N ALA A 198 23.18 28.89 19.72
CA ALA A 198 22.82 28.93 21.14
C ALA A 198 24.04 28.73 22.06
N ALA A 199 24.97 27.84 21.70
CA ALA A 199 26.22 27.65 22.43
C ALA A 199 27.10 28.91 22.42
N LYS A 200 27.19 29.58 21.27
CA LYS A 200 27.93 30.85 21.14
C LYS A 200 27.30 31.96 21.97
N GLU A 201 25.97 32.14 21.91
CA GLU A 201 25.25 33.11 22.73
C GLU A 201 25.46 32.87 24.24
N LYS A 202 25.43 31.60 24.67
CA LYS A 202 25.71 31.23 26.06
C LYS A 202 27.16 31.53 26.47
N ALA A 203 28.12 31.30 25.58
CA ALA A 203 29.53 31.58 25.85
C ALA A 203 29.83 33.09 25.92
N GLU A 204 29.05 33.91 25.20
CA GLU A 204 29.18 35.38 25.18
C GLU A 204 28.31 36.07 26.25
N ALA A 205 27.55 35.31 27.05
CA ALA A 205 26.65 35.85 28.07
C ALA A 205 27.39 36.62 29.19
N PRO A 206 26.92 37.81 29.59
CA PRO A 206 27.55 38.60 30.64
C PRO A 206 27.64 37.85 31.99
N VAL A 207 28.77 37.99 32.70
CA VAL A 207 28.98 37.41 34.03
C VAL A 207 28.58 38.41 35.11
N ILE A 208 27.65 38.01 35.99
CA ILE A 208 27.19 38.82 37.12
C ILE A 208 28.11 38.59 38.33
N CYS A 209 28.69 39.66 38.88
CA CYS A 209 29.53 39.59 40.07
C CYS A 209 28.71 39.16 41.29
N LYS A 210 29.09 38.07 41.97
CA LYS A 210 28.39 37.57 43.16
C LYS A 210 28.51 38.50 44.38
N TYR A 211 29.53 39.36 44.43
CA TYR A 211 29.77 40.26 45.55
C TYR A 211 28.97 41.57 45.46
N CYS A 212 28.81 42.14 44.27
CA CYS A 212 28.21 43.47 44.09
C CYS A 212 27.12 43.54 43.01
N GLY A 213 26.81 42.44 42.33
CA GLY A 213 25.75 42.37 41.31
C GLY A 213 26.07 43.04 39.97
N THR A 214 27.25 43.64 39.78
CA THR A 214 27.63 44.30 38.52
C THR A 214 27.76 43.28 37.38
N TYR A 215 27.21 43.61 36.20
CA TYR A 215 27.39 42.84 34.96
C TYR A 215 28.75 43.11 34.32
N ASN A 216 29.46 42.06 33.96
CA ASN A 216 30.77 42.09 33.34
C ASN A 216 30.75 41.32 32.01
N LEU A 217 31.74 41.61 31.14
CA LEU A 217 31.92 40.84 29.91
C LEU A 217 32.15 39.35 30.24
N ALA A 218 31.72 38.45 29.35
CA ALA A 218 31.92 37.01 29.53
C ALA A 218 33.39 36.61 29.75
N SER A 219 34.32 37.37 29.17
CA SER A 219 35.76 37.17 29.29
C SER A 219 36.42 37.86 30.50
N ALA A 220 35.66 38.64 31.29
CA ALA A 220 36.23 39.40 32.40
C ALA A 220 36.71 38.49 33.54
N LEU A 221 37.95 38.66 33.98
CA LEU A 221 38.53 37.91 35.10
C LEU A 221 38.28 38.59 36.45
N THR A 222 38.09 39.91 36.45
CA THR A 222 37.84 40.73 37.64
C THR A 222 36.63 41.64 37.42
N CYS A 223 35.92 41.96 38.50
CA CYS A 223 34.72 42.79 38.46
C CYS A 223 35.09 44.26 38.22
N LYS A 224 34.53 44.88 37.17
CA LYS A 224 34.74 46.30 36.88
C LYS A 224 34.17 47.25 37.96
N GLY A 225 33.22 46.78 38.77
CA GLY A 225 32.53 47.58 39.79
C GLY A 225 33.19 47.53 41.17
N CYS A 226 33.79 46.40 41.56
CA CYS A 226 34.35 46.22 42.92
C CYS A 226 35.74 45.56 42.97
N GLY A 227 36.33 45.19 41.83
CA GLY A 227 37.66 44.57 41.75
C GLY A 227 37.73 43.09 42.15
N ALA A 228 36.66 42.48 42.68
CA ALA A 228 36.64 41.08 43.07
C ALA A 228 36.89 40.11 41.89
N SER A 229 37.50 38.95 42.15
CA SER A 229 37.63 37.88 41.13
C SER A 229 36.26 37.40 40.65
N LEU A 230 36.12 37.19 39.34
CA LEU A 230 34.92 36.63 38.72
C LEU A 230 35.06 35.14 38.36
N LYS A 231 36.26 34.58 38.51
CA LYS A 231 36.54 33.14 38.45
C LYS A 231 36.87 32.59 39.83
#